data_AF-A0A4R7FL56-F1
#
_entry.id   AF-A0A4R7FL56-F1
#
_cell.length_a   1.000
_cell.length_b   1.000
_cell.length_c   1.000
_cell.angle_alpha   90.00
_cell.angle_beta   90.00
_cell.angle_gamma   90.00
#
_symmetry.space_group_name_H-M   'P 1'
#
loop_
_entity.id
_entity.type
_entity.pdbx_description
1 polymer ?
#
loop_
_entity_poly.entity_id
_entity_poly.type
_entity_poly.pdbx_seq_one_letter_code
_entity_poly.pdbx_strand_id
1 'polypeptide(L)'
;MPRSLSAAESLDDFFADRRRGASGHRLAGIDRVERALRTAVERTAELVLTDDEQVLVHAERQFGVEGAVARVMPAAGLLLVLEAHLAHLEIRPARGAARRLELDTCAALTRHLARELRHLDVLPATHRIELALAGCAAVTQRPVRRRLLDALGLR
;
A
#
# COMPACT_ATOMS: atom_id res chain seq x y z
N MET A 1 8.89 -4.70 -27.18
CA MET A 1 9.00 -4.71 -25.71
C MET A 1 7.72 -4.11 -25.16
N PRO A 2 6.92 -4.84 -24.38
CA PRO A 2 5.74 -4.25 -23.73
C PRO A 2 6.21 -3.11 -22.82
N ARG A 3 5.52 -1.97 -22.89
CA ARG A 3 5.81 -0.83 -22.01
C ARG A 3 5.45 -1.23 -20.58
N SER A 4 6.44 -1.27 -19.69
CA SER A 4 6.19 -1.45 -18.26
C SER A 4 5.50 -0.21 -17.72
N LEU A 5 4.36 -0.38 -17.05
CA LEU A 5 3.67 0.72 -16.37
C LEU A 5 4.54 1.25 -15.22
N SER A 6 4.49 2.56 -15.01
CA SER A 6 5.03 3.20 -13.81
C SER A 6 4.12 2.94 -12.61
N ALA A 7 4.68 3.12 -11.41
CA ALA A 7 3.94 3.07 -10.17
C ALA A 7 2.84 4.14 -10.12
N ALA A 8 3.09 5.32 -10.70
CA ALA A 8 2.10 6.38 -10.82
C ALA A 8 0.89 5.94 -11.67
N GLU A 9 1.13 5.41 -12.87
CA GLU A 9 0.06 4.91 -13.76
C GLU A 9 -0.77 3.81 -13.09
N SER A 10 -0.13 2.79 -12.50
CA SER A 10 -0.85 1.71 -11.80
C SER A 10 -1.64 2.22 -10.59
N LEU A 11 -1.12 3.18 -9.82
CA LEU A 11 -1.87 3.77 -8.69
C LEU A 11 -3.04 4.62 -9.18
N ASP A 12 -2.86 5.41 -10.21
CA ASP A 12 -3.90 6.26 -10.80
C ASP A 12 -5.06 5.39 -11.31
N ASP A 13 -4.77 4.36 -12.10
CA ASP A 13 -5.76 3.44 -12.64
C ASP A 13 -6.51 2.69 -11.53
N PHE A 14 -5.79 2.15 -10.56
CA PHE A 14 -6.38 1.44 -9.42
C PHE A 14 -7.31 2.34 -8.60
N PHE A 15 -6.86 3.55 -8.24
CA PHE A 15 -7.66 4.45 -7.42
C PHE A 15 -8.79 5.11 -8.19
N ALA A 16 -8.64 5.35 -9.50
CA ALA A 16 -9.74 5.78 -10.35
C ALA A 16 -10.89 4.78 -10.32
N ASP A 17 -10.61 3.48 -10.50
CA ASP A 17 -11.63 2.44 -10.41
C ASP A 17 -12.26 2.36 -9.02
N ARG A 18 -11.43 2.41 -7.97
CA ARG A 18 -11.90 2.29 -6.57
C ARG A 18 -12.80 3.45 -6.14
N ARG A 19 -12.61 4.65 -6.71
CA ARG A 19 -13.48 5.82 -6.47
C ARG A 19 -14.81 5.73 -7.20
N ARG A 20 -14.97 4.89 -8.24
CA ARG A 20 -16.23 4.76 -8.97
C ARG A 20 -17.35 4.30 -8.02
N GLY A 21 -18.40 5.11 -7.93
CA GLY A 21 -19.54 4.86 -7.05
C GLY A 21 -19.26 5.02 -5.55
N ALA A 22 -18.07 5.48 -5.15
CA ALA A 22 -17.77 5.84 -3.76
C ALA A 22 -18.24 7.28 -3.47
N SER A 23 -18.80 7.50 -2.29
CA SER A 23 -19.24 8.83 -1.84
C SER A 23 -19.04 9.01 -0.34
N GLY A 24 -19.13 10.27 0.11
CA GLY A 24 -19.05 10.64 1.53
C GLY A 24 -17.79 10.11 2.23
N HIS A 25 -17.99 9.49 3.40
CA HIS A 25 -16.89 8.96 4.21
C HIS A 25 -16.07 7.88 3.52
N ARG A 26 -16.66 7.11 2.60
CA ARG A 26 -15.93 6.06 1.87
C ARG A 26 -14.94 6.68 0.89
N LEU A 27 -15.35 7.69 0.14
CA LEU A 27 -14.48 8.42 -0.78
C LEU A 27 -13.32 9.08 -0.03
N ALA A 28 -13.61 9.81 1.05
CA ALA A 28 -12.58 10.43 1.88
C ALA A 28 -11.60 9.41 2.49
N GLY A 29 -12.09 8.20 2.81
CA GLY A 29 -11.25 7.09 3.26
C GLY A 29 -10.33 6.58 2.15
N ILE A 30 -10.83 6.42 0.93
CA ILE A 30 -10.04 6.00 -0.24
C ILE A 30 -8.93 7.03 -0.52
N ASP A 31 -9.27 8.32 -0.58
CA ASP A 31 -8.31 9.39 -0.86
C ASP A 31 -7.24 9.51 0.25
N ARG A 32 -7.59 9.16 1.49
CA ARG A 32 -6.62 9.10 2.59
C ARG A 32 -5.64 7.95 2.42
N VAL A 33 -6.14 6.76 2.06
CA VAL A 33 -5.29 5.58 1.86
C VAL A 33 -4.37 5.77 0.65
N GLU A 34 -4.88 6.35 -0.43
CA GLU A 34 -4.08 6.71 -1.59
C GLU A 34 -2.93 7.64 -1.24
N ARG A 35 -3.21 8.76 -0.54
CA ARG A 35 -2.17 9.68 -0.10
C ARG A 35 -1.14 9.00 0.80
N ALA A 36 -1.57 8.10 1.67
CA ALA A 36 -0.66 7.32 2.52
C ALA A 36 0.27 6.43 1.67
N LEU A 37 -0.26 5.72 0.67
CA LEU A 37 0.53 4.89 -0.23
C LEU A 37 1.47 5.70 -1.13
N ARG A 38 1.01 6.82 -1.70
CA ARG A 38 1.88 7.73 -2.47
C ARG A 38 3.01 8.29 -1.61
N THR A 39 2.72 8.62 -0.36
CA THR A 39 3.76 9.03 0.61
C THR A 39 4.73 7.89 0.91
N ALA A 40 4.24 6.65 1.00
CA ALA A 40 5.10 5.48 1.21
C ALA A 40 6.03 5.26 0.01
N VAL A 41 5.53 5.43 -1.23
CA VAL A 41 6.35 5.38 -2.45
C VAL A 41 7.48 6.40 -2.38
N GLU A 42 7.17 7.67 -2.10
CA GLU A 42 8.20 8.71 -2.03
C GLU A 42 9.28 8.45 -0.96
N ARG A 43 8.91 7.79 0.14
CA ARG A 43 9.83 7.46 1.26
C ARG A 43 10.67 6.21 1.04
N THR A 44 10.27 5.35 0.12
CA THR A 44 10.93 4.05 -0.11
C THR A 44 11.85 4.07 -1.31
N ALA A 45 11.99 5.22 -1.99
CA ALA A 45 12.81 5.39 -3.19
C ALA A 45 14.22 4.79 -3.05
N GLU A 46 14.94 5.16 -1.99
CA GLU A 46 16.32 4.73 -1.75
C GLU A 46 16.46 3.21 -1.48
N LEU A 47 15.38 2.55 -1.09
CA LEU A 47 15.37 1.12 -0.77
C LEU A 47 14.95 0.25 -1.96
N VAL A 48 14.27 0.84 -2.95
CA VAL A 48 13.58 0.11 -4.03
C VAL A 48 14.18 0.41 -5.39
N LEU A 49 14.68 1.63 -5.60
CA LEU A 49 15.22 2.07 -6.88
C LEU A 49 16.72 1.80 -7.00
N THR A 50 17.11 1.39 -8.20
CA THR A 50 18.52 1.32 -8.62
C THR A 50 19.15 2.72 -8.71
N ASP A 51 20.48 2.79 -8.74
CA ASP A 51 21.21 4.07 -8.86
C ASP A 51 20.78 4.86 -10.12
N ASP A 52 20.61 4.17 -11.25
CA ASP A 52 20.15 4.80 -12.50
C ASP A 52 18.73 5.38 -12.37
N GLU A 53 17.82 4.66 -11.73
CA GLU A 53 16.46 5.14 -11.45
C GLU A 53 16.48 6.32 -10.46
N GLN A 54 17.38 6.33 -9.48
CA GLN A 54 17.53 7.46 -8.57
C GLN A 54 18.02 8.73 -9.29
N VAL A 55 18.89 8.60 -10.29
CA VAL A 55 19.28 9.71 -11.17
C VAL A 55 18.06 10.24 -11.93
N LEU A 56 17.21 9.36 -12.46
CA LEU A 56 15.96 9.78 -13.12
C LEU A 56 15.01 10.49 -12.15
N VAL A 57 14.89 10.01 -10.90
CA VAL A 57 14.09 10.70 -9.86
C VAL A 57 14.64 12.09 -9.59
N HIS A 58 15.96 12.25 -9.53
CA HIS A 58 16.57 13.56 -9.34
C HIS A 58 16.24 14.51 -10.49
N ALA A 59 16.25 14.03 -11.73
CA ALA A 59 15.83 14.79 -12.90
C ALA A 59 14.34 15.15 -12.86
N GLU A 60 13.46 14.19 -12.55
CA GLU A 60 12.02 14.41 -12.41
C GLU A 60 11.67 15.47 -11.36
N ARG A 61 12.41 15.49 -10.24
CA ARG A 61 12.24 16.49 -9.18
C ARG A 61 12.53 17.92 -9.64
N GLN A 62 13.32 18.12 -10.70
CA GLN A 62 13.54 19.44 -11.31
C GLN A 62 12.26 19.97 -11.99
N PHE A 63 11.39 19.07 -12.48
CA PHE A 63 10.12 19.42 -13.11
C PHE A 63 8.96 19.45 -12.11
N GLY A 64 9.08 18.72 -11.00
CA GLY A 64 8.12 18.76 -9.90
C GLY A 64 8.44 17.72 -8.84
N VAL A 65 8.54 18.15 -7.58
CA VAL A 65 8.95 17.30 -6.46
C VAL A 65 7.92 16.21 -6.15
N GLU A 66 6.63 16.55 -6.19
CA GLU A 66 5.56 15.63 -5.82
C GLU A 66 5.36 14.53 -6.86
N GLY A 67 5.34 13.28 -6.42
CA GLY A 67 5.10 12.11 -7.27
C GLY A 67 6.28 11.73 -8.18
N ALA A 68 7.43 12.38 -8.04
CA ALA A 68 8.60 12.11 -8.88
C ALA A 68 9.05 10.66 -8.78
N VAL A 69 9.04 10.08 -7.58
CA VAL A 69 9.41 8.67 -7.37
C VAL A 69 8.39 7.76 -8.04
N ALA A 70 7.10 8.05 -7.90
CA ALA A 70 6.05 7.24 -8.49
C ALA A 70 6.10 7.23 -10.04
N ARG A 71 6.52 8.34 -10.67
CA ARG A 71 6.64 8.42 -12.14
C ARG A 71 7.81 7.60 -12.69
N VAL A 72 8.91 7.48 -11.93
CA VAL A 72 10.09 6.71 -12.35
C VAL A 72 9.98 5.24 -11.97
N MET A 73 9.45 4.95 -10.77
CA MET A 73 9.40 3.60 -10.22
C MET A 73 8.59 2.67 -11.13
N PRO A 74 9.13 1.50 -11.54
CA PRO A 74 8.35 0.48 -12.21
C PRO A 74 7.20 -0.01 -11.32
N ALA A 75 6.06 -0.36 -11.89
CA ALA A 75 4.91 -0.87 -11.12
C ALA A 75 5.25 -2.09 -10.22
N ALA A 76 6.23 -2.91 -10.60
CA ALA A 76 6.71 -4.01 -9.76
C ALA A 76 7.31 -3.55 -8.41
N GLY A 77 7.91 -2.36 -8.37
CA GLY A 77 8.43 -1.74 -7.14
C GLY A 77 7.34 -1.47 -6.10
N LEU A 78 6.07 -1.32 -6.51
CA LEU A 78 4.94 -1.16 -5.59
C LEU A 78 4.76 -2.36 -4.65
N LEU A 79 5.18 -3.58 -5.04
CA LEU A 79 5.10 -4.75 -4.17
C LEU A 79 6.02 -4.60 -2.96
N LEU A 80 7.24 -4.07 -3.15
CA LEU A 80 8.17 -3.80 -2.07
C LEU A 80 7.68 -2.63 -1.19
N VAL A 81 7.11 -1.60 -1.81
CA VAL A 81 6.48 -0.48 -1.08
C VAL A 81 5.32 -0.97 -0.21
N LEU A 82 4.47 -1.85 -0.74
CA LEU A 82 3.36 -2.44 0.00
C LEU A 82 3.84 -3.27 1.20
N GLU A 83 4.88 -4.09 1.01
CA GLU A 83 5.50 -4.86 2.09
C GLU A 83 5.99 -3.94 3.22
N ALA A 84 6.77 -2.90 2.88
CA ALA A 84 7.28 -1.94 3.84
C ALA A 84 6.16 -1.13 4.53
N HIS A 85 5.13 -0.74 3.79
CA HIS A 85 3.96 -0.02 4.32
C HIS A 85 3.19 -0.88 5.32
N LEU A 86 2.98 -2.16 5.02
CA LEU A 86 2.31 -3.11 5.91
C LEU A 86 3.10 -3.34 7.20
N ALA A 87 4.43 -3.49 7.11
CA ALA A 87 5.29 -3.59 8.29
C ALA A 87 5.17 -2.34 9.20
N HIS A 88 5.18 -1.14 8.61
CA HIS A 88 4.98 0.09 9.37
C HIS A 88 3.57 0.19 9.96
N LEU A 89 2.58 -0.33 9.25
CA LEU A 89 1.20 -0.41 9.72
C LEU A 89 1.08 -1.33 10.94
N GLU A 90 1.77 -2.48 11.02
CA GLU A 90 1.73 -3.36 12.20
C GLU A 90 2.10 -2.65 13.51
N ILE A 91 3.03 -1.70 13.44
CA ILE A 91 3.56 -0.97 14.59
C ILE A 91 2.60 0.15 15.03
N ARG A 92 1.74 0.65 14.12
CA ARG A 92 0.86 1.79 14.39
C ARG A 92 -0.44 1.38 15.10
N PRO A 93 -0.81 2.05 16.20
CA PRO A 93 -2.09 1.83 16.85
C PRO A 93 -3.23 2.48 16.03
N ALA A 94 -3.72 1.76 15.02
CA ALA A 94 -4.95 2.12 14.31
C ALA A 94 -6.06 1.13 14.68
N ARG A 95 -7.06 1.58 15.42
CA ARG A 95 -8.24 0.76 15.78
C ARG A 95 -9.44 1.17 14.93
N GLY A 96 -10.18 0.20 14.41
CA GLY A 96 -11.50 0.41 13.80
C GLY A 96 -11.53 0.37 12.27
N ALA A 97 -12.52 1.08 11.69
CA ALA A 97 -12.88 0.99 10.27
C ALA A 97 -11.81 1.50 9.30
N ALA A 98 -11.05 2.53 9.68
CA ALA A 98 -10.01 3.10 8.82
C ALA A 98 -8.89 2.09 8.52
N ARG A 99 -8.48 1.30 9.53
CA ARG A 99 -7.47 0.26 9.36
C ARG A 99 -7.96 -0.87 8.45
N ARG A 100 -9.25 -1.26 8.58
CA ARG A 100 -9.84 -2.27 7.69
C ARG A 100 -9.83 -1.78 6.24
N LEU A 101 -10.28 -0.56 5.99
CA LEU A 101 -10.27 0.03 4.66
C LEU A 101 -8.85 0.07 4.06
N GLU A 102 -7.84 0.42 4.86
CA GLU A 102 -6.45 0.45 4.41
C GLU A 102 -5.91 -0.95 4.07
N LEU A 103 -6.16 -1.95 4.92
CA LEU A 103 -5.79 -3.35 4.64
C LEU A 103 -6.54 -3.91 3.42
N ASP A 104 -7.84 -3.67 3.33
CA ASP A 104 -8.67 -4.07 2.18
C ASP A 104 -8.19 -3.42 0.88
N THR A 105 -7.63 -2.22 0.97
CA THR A 105 -7.06 -1.50 -0.18
C THR A 105 -5.69 -2.05 -0.56
N CYS A 106 -4.83 -2.34 0.41
CA CYS A 106 -3.54 -3.00 0.15
C CYS A 106 -3.74 -4.40 -0.46
N ALA A 107 -4.69 -5.18 0.05
CA ALA A 107 -5.05 -6.49 -0.51
C ALA A 107 -5.58 -6.38 -1.95
N ALA A 108 -6.47 -5.41 -2.21
CA ALA A 108 -7.00 -5.20 -3.55
C ALA A 108 -5.92 -4.72 -4.53
N LEU A 109 -5.01 -3.83 -4.10
CA LEU A 109 -3.89 -3.35 -4.90
C LEU A 109 -2.92 -4.49 -5.22
N THR A 110 -2.61 -5.35 -4.24
CA THR A 110 -1.76 -6.55 -4.45
C THR A 110 -2.32 -7.45 -5.54
N ARG A 111 -3.64 -7.73 -5.50
CA ARG A 111 -4.31 -8.52 -6.55
C ARG A 111 -4.39 -7.82 -7.90
N HIS A 112 -4.45 -6.49 -7.91
CA HIS A 112 -4.41 -5.70 -9.13
C HIS A 112 -3.02 -5.82 -9.78
N LEU A 113 -1.96 -5.55 -9.02
CA LEU A 113 -0.57 -5.68 -9.47
C LEU A 113 -0.24 -7.12 -9.92
N ALA A 114 -0.73 -8.15 -9.22
CA ALA A 114 -0.54 -9.54 -9.64
C ALA A 114 -1.12 -9.82 -11.04
N ARG A 115 -2.23 -9.17 -11.41
CA ARG A 115 -2.86 -9.32 -12.73
C ARG A 115 -2.12 -8.55 -13.82
N GLU A 116 -1.65 -7.35 -13.50
CA GLU A 116 -0.86 -6.50 -14.41
C GLU A 116 0.51 -7.11 -14.69
N LEU A 117 1.18 -7.59 -13.64
CA LEU A 117 2.55 -8.08 -13.65
C LEU A 117 2.64 -9.60 -13.83
N ARG A 118 1.57 -10.25 -14.32
CA ARG A 118 1.51 -11.71 -14.49
C ARG A 118 2.65 -12.31 -15.33
N HIS A 119 3.37 -11.48 -16.08
CA HIS A 119 4.48 -11.85 -16.94
C HIS A 119 5.86 -11.77 -16.26
N LEU A 120 5.95 -11.28 -15.01
CA LEU A 120 7.22 -11.00 -14.30
C LEU A 120 7.50 -11.94 -13.10
N ASP A 121 6.87 -13.10 -13.03
CA ASP A 121 7.00 -14.07 -11.91
C ASP A 121 6.99 -13.43 -10.51
N VAL A 122 5.98 -12.60 -10.24
CA VAL A 122 5.83 -11.86 -8.98
C VAL A 122 5.17 -12.67 -7.86
N LEU A 123 4.93 -13.98 -8.07
CA LEU A 123 4.21 -14.83 -7.13
C LEU A 123 4.83 -14.85 -5.71
N PRO A 124 6.17 -14.97 -5.54
CA PRO A 124 6.77 -14.97 -4.21
C PRO A 124 6.54 -13.65 -3.45
N ALA A 125 6.61 -12.51 -4.15
CA ALA A 125 6.37 -11.20 -3.54
C ALA A 125 4.90 -11.04 -3.13
N THR A 126 3.95 -11.41 -3.99
CA THR A 126 2.51 -11.36 -3.66
C THR A 126 2.16 -12.26 -2.48
N HIS A 127 2.76 -13.45 -2.37
CA HIS A 127 2.53 -14.35 -1.24
C HIS A 127 2.99 -13.76 0.10
N ARG A 128 4.18 -13.14 0.15
CA ARG A 128 4.68 -12.47 1.36
C ARG A 128 3.74 -11.33 1.81
N ILE A 129 3.23 -10.55 0.86
CA ILE A 129 2.28 -9.47 1.15
C ILE A 129 0.96 -10.03 1.70
N GLU A 130 0.42 -11.11 1.11
CA GLU A 130 -0.80 -11.76 1.62
C GLU A 130 -0.62 -12.32 3.04
N LEU A 131 0.57 -12.86 3.36
CA LEU A 131 0.90 -13.26 4.75
C LEU A 131 0.93 -12.06 5.71
N ALA A 132 1.55 -10.94 5.31
CA ALA A 132 1.58 -9.72 6.12
C ALA A 132 0.18 -9.12 6.34
N LEU A 133 -0.68 -9.16 5.31
CA LEU A 133 -2.08 -8.75 5.39
C LEU A 133 -2.85 -9.62 6.41
N ALA A 134 -2.65 -10.94 6.39
CA ALA A 134 -3.25 -11.86 7.35
C ALA A 134 -2.81 -11.56 8.79
N GLY A 135 -1.51 -11.28 9.01
CA GLY A 135 -0.97 -10.88 10.31
C GLY A 135 -1.62 -9.59 10.84
N CYS A 136 -1.66 -8.56 10.00
CA CYS A 136 -2.35 -7.30 10.31
C CYS A 136 -3.84 -7.48 10.64
N ALA A 137 -4.55 -8.32 9.88
CA ALA A 137 -5.98 -8.56 10.08
C ALA A 137 -6.24 -9.25 11.43
N ALA A 138 -5.42 -10.24 11.81
CA ALA A 138 -5.54 -10.94 13.10
C ALA A 138 -5.43 -9.99 14.30
N VAL A 139 -4.57 -8.95 14.21
CA VAL A 139 -4.44 -7.92 15.25
C VAL A 139 -5.71 -7.07 15.36
N THR A 140 -6.34 -6.71 14.24
CA THR A 140 -7.58 -5.91 14.24
C THR A 140 -8.81 -6.68 14.73
N GLN A 141 -8.79 -8.01 14.64
CA GLN A 141 -9.86 -8.88 15.09
C GLN A 141 -9.75 -9.30 16.55
N ARG A 142 -8.63 -9.03 17.24
CA ARG A 142 -8.54 -9.28 18.69
C ARG A 142 -9.59 -8.43 19.40
N PRO A 143 -10.66 -9.02 19.96
CA PRO A 143 -11.58 -8.25 20.79
C PRO A 143 -10.75 -7.68 21.94
N VAL A 144 -10.91 -6.38 22.20
CA VAL A 144 -10.44 -5.77 23.46
C VAL A 144 -10.91 -6.70 24.56
N ARG A 145 -9.95 -7.23 25.31
CA ARG A 145 -10.06 -8.26 26.35
C ARG A 145 -10.97 -7.78 27.50
N ARG A 146 -12.27 -7.58 27.24
CA ARG A 146 -13.31 -7.56 28.29
C ARG A 146 -13.25 -8.86 29.09
N ARG A 147 -12.90 -9.96 28.39
CA ARG A 147 -12.66 -11.29 28.97
C ARG A 147 -11.47 -11.40 29.93
N LEU A 148 -10.54 -10.44 30.00
CA LEU A 148 -9.44 -10.52 30.98
C LEU A 148 -9.68 -9.64 32.21
N LEU A 149 -10.46 -8.56 32.07
CA LEU A 149 -10.98 -7.82 33.22
C LEU A 149 -12.05 -8.63 33.95
N ASP A 150 -12.92 -9.34 33.22
CA ASP A 150 -13.92 -10.24 33.81
C ASP A 150 -13.27 -11.49 34.44
N ALA A 151 -12.13 -11.98 33.92
CA ALA A 151 -11.40 -13.12 34.49
C ALA A 151 -10.51 -12.75 35.70
N LEU A 152 -10.20 -11.46 35.89
CA LEU A 152 -9.42 -10.95 37.03
C LEU A 152 -10.29 -10.33 38.13
N GLY A 153 -11.62 -10.25 37.95
CA GLY A 153 -12.55 -9.76 38.97
C GLY A 153 -12.41 -8.26 39.32
N LEU A 154 -11.70 -7.49 38.49
CA LEU A 154 -11.49 -6.07 38.71
C LEU A 154 -12.51 -5.29 37.87
N ARG A 155 -13.57 -4.82 38.53
CA ARG A 155 -14.49 -3.80 38.01
C ARG A 155 -14.00 -2.41 38.38
#